data_AF-A0A9X5F9J4-F1
#
_entry.id   AF-A0A9X5F9J4-F1
#
_cell.length_a   1.000
_cell.length_b   1.000
_cell.length_c   1.000
_cell.angle_alpha   90.00
_cell.angle_beta   90.00
_cell.angle_gamma   90.00
#
_symmetry.space_group_name_H-M   'P 1'
#
loop_
_entity.id
_entity.type
_entity.pdbx_description
1 polymer ?
#
loop_
_entity_poly.entity_id
_entity_poly.type
_entity_poly.pdbx_seq_one_letter_code
_entity_poly.pdbx_strand_id
1 'polypeptide(L)'
;MRRPTARRRVARALVVVGIVVGLLAGAIGAVMIMLDKMRPVPEAAHRCYAELDGTPWSLDPEQAQNAALFAAMAAERGLPARAVTIAIATALQESRMINIDYGDRDSVGLFQQRPSQGWGSVEEIMDPVYSTGKFYDGLVKVDGYTDLEVTVAAQAVQRSGFPDAYAQHETRARAWASALTGQSPETLTCELRDALPGGDVARLAARADRDLPSAEVSTDAARRSVSLAPGGLATGDGSAASRVRAALASWAVAVADEQQVESVSLDGRTWQRESGAWTDTDAVESALRGPDGVVVVTVAR
;
A
#
# COMPACT_ATOMS: atom_id res chain seq x y z
N MET A 1 -67.79 -36.44 33.98
CA MET A 1 -66.68 -35.79 33.24
C MET A 1 -66.19 -34.56 34.01
N ARG A 2 -65.07 -34.65 34.77
CA ARG A 2 -64.50 -33.49 35.49
C ARG A 2 -63.72 -32.62 34.50
N ARG A 3 -64.25 -31.43 34.15
CA ARG A 3 -63.54 -30.44 33.32
C ARG A 3 -62.27 -29.97 34.07
N PRO A 4 -61.08 -30.00 33.45
CA PRO A 4 -59.86 -29.49 34.08
C PRO A 4 -60.05 -28.02 34.46
N THR A 5 -59.74 -27.67 35.71
CA THR A 5 -59.86 -26.30 36.22
C THR A 5 -58.96 -25.35 35.43
N ALA A 6 -59.48 -24.16 35.09
CA ALA A 6 -58.84 -23.19 34.19
C ALA A 6 -57.36 -22.91 34.53
N ARG A 7 -57.01 -22.90 35.84
CA ARG A 7 -55.63 -22.76 36.34
C ARG A 7 -54.65 -23.82 35.81
N ARG A 8 -55.05 -25.09 35.70
CA ARG A 8 -54.17 -26.16 35.18
C ARG A 8 -53.93 -26.04 33.67
N ARG A 9 -54.89 -25.46 32.94
CA ARG A 9 -54.75 -25.19 31.50
C ARG A 9 -53.82 -24.02 31.25
N VAL A 10 -53.94 -22.94 32.04
CA VAL A 10 -53.05 -21.77 31.98
C VAL A 10 -51.62 -22.15 32.35
N ALA A 11 -51.40 -22.92 33.42
CA ALA A 11 -50.06 -23.37 33.82
C ALA A 11 -49.39 -24.22 32.73
N ARG A 12 -50.13 -25.14 32.09
CA ARG A 12 -49.61 -25.94 30.97
C ARG A 12 -49.31 -25.07 29.74
N ALA A 13 -50.15 -24.09 29.45
CA ALA A 13 -49.91 -23.15 28.35
C ALA A 13 -48.63 -22.34 28.58
N LEU A 14 -48.39 -21.85 29.80
CA LEU A 14 -47.18 -21.09 30.14
C LEU A 14 -45.91 -21.95 30.05
N VAL A 15 -45.96 -23.22 30.47
CA VAL A 15 -44.83 -24.15 30.32
C VAL A 15 -44.54 -24.41 28.84
N VAL A 16 -45.57 -24.63 28.01
CA VAL A 16 -45.40 -24.83 26.57
C VAL A 16 -44.82 -23.58 25.91
N VAL A 17 -45.32 -22.38 26.26
CA VAL A 17 -44.76 -21.11 25.75
C VAL A 17 -43.30 -20.95 26.16
N GLY A 18 -42.95 -21.25 27.42
CA GLY A 18 -41.56 -21.18 27.88
C GLY A 18 -40.63 -22.14 27.12
N ILE A 19 -41.09 -23.36 26.84
CA ILE A 19 -40.33 -24.34 26.03
C ILE A 19 -40.15 -23.83 24.59
N VAL A 20 -41.21 -23.31 23.98
CA VAL A 20 -41.16 -22.79 22.60
C VAL A 20 -40.21 -21.59 22.50
N VAL A 21 -40.26 -20.67 23.47
CA VAL A 21 -39.35 -19.51 23.52
C VAL A 21 -37.90 -19.96 23.73
N GLY A 22 -37.66 -20.93 24.62
CA GLY A 22 -36.32 -21.49 24.84
C GLY A 22 -35.74 -22.16 23.60
N LEU A 23 -36.55 -22.94 22.88
CA LEU A 23 -36.15 -23.58 21.62
C LEU A 23 -35.89 -22.55 20.51
N LEU A 24 -36.71 -21.51 20.41
CA LEU A 24 -36.50 -20.41 19.46
C LEU A 24 -35.21 -19.65 19.78
N ALA A 25 -34.97 -19.30 21.04
CA ALA A 25 -33.74 -18.62 21.45
C ALA A 25 -32.50 -19.48 21.19
N GLY A 26 -32.58 -20.79 21.46
CA GLY A 26 -31.51 -21.74 21.16
C GLY A 26 -31.24 -21.88 19.66
N ALA A 27 -32.30 -21.95 18.83
CA ALA A 27 -32.18 -22.00 17.38
C ALA A 27 -31.60 -20.70 16.81
N ILE A 28 -32.04 -19.53 17.29
CA ILE A 28 -31.48 -18.23 16.92
C ILE A 28 -29.99 -18.17 17.31
N GLY A 29 -29.63 -18.58 18.52
CA GLY A 29 -28.23 -18.63 18.97
C GLY A 29 -27.37 -19.57 18.10
N ALA A 30 -27.88 -20.76 17.77
CA ALA A 30 -27.20 -21.71 16.90
C ALA A 30 -27.02 -21.18 15.48
N VAL A 31 -28.06 -20.53 14.93
CA VAL A 31 -28.00 -19.88 13.61
C VAL A 31 -27.01 -18.71 13.64
N MET A 32 -26.97 -17.89 14.69
CA MET A 32 -26.00 -16.80 14.81
C MET A 32 -24.56 -17.32 14.87
N ILE A 33 -24.29 -18.38 15.62
CA ILE A 33 -22.97 -19.02 15.68
C ILE A 33 -22.61 -19.66 14.33
N MET A 34 -23.57 -20.31 13.67
CA MET A 34 -23.37 -20.90 12.35
C MET A 34 -23.11 -19.83 11.30
N LEU A 35 -23.86 -18.72 11.31
CA LEU A 35 -23.65 -17.58 10.42
C LEU A 35 -22.31 -16.90 10.69
N ASP A 36 -21.85 -16.81 11.94
CA ASP A 36 -20.53 -16.25 12.26
C ASP A 36 -19.39 -17.16 11.79
N LYS A 37 -19.56 -18.49 11.87
CA LYS A 37 -18.61 -19.47 11.30
C LYS A 37 -18.68 -19.61 9.77
N MET A 38 -19.83 -19.30 9.17
CA MET A 38 -20.08 -19.31 7.72
C MET A 38 -19.96 -17.93 7.09
N ARG A 39 -19.66 -16.88 7.87
CA ARG A 39 -19.14 -15.65 7.29
C ARG A 39 -17.93 -16.11 6.49
N PRO A 40 -17.92 -15.90 5.16
CA PRO A 40 -16.66 -15.94 4.46
C PRO A 40 -15.73 -15.07 5.30
N VAL A 41 -14.57 -15.59 5.69
CA VAL A 41 -13.42 -14.70 5.92
C VAL A 41 -13.53 -13.76 4.73
N PRO A 42 -13.69 -12.44 4.91
CA PRO A 42 -13.67 -11.55 3.76
C PRO A 42 -12.49 -12.06 2.96
N GLU A 43 -12.67 -12.42 1.68
CA GLU A 43 -11.51 -12.42 0.80
C GLU A 43 -10.94 -11.05 1.07
N ALA A 44 -9.88 -10.98 1.87
CA ALA A 44 -9.34 -9.71 2.29
C ALA A 44 -8.97 -9.13 0.94
N ALA A 45 -9.75 -8.16 0.47
CA ALA A 45 -9.40 -7.44 -0.72
C ALA A 45 -7.95 -7.08 -0.46
N HIS A 46 -7.04 -7.58 -1.29
CA HIS A 46 -5.62 -7.40 -1.03
C HIS A 46 -5.42 -5.89 -0.94
N ARG A 47 -4.96 -5.39 0.21
CA ARG A 47 -4.93 -3.95 0.49
C ARG A 47 -3.61 -3.65 1.16
N CYS A 48 -3.05 -2.53 0.77
CA CYS A 48 -1.96 -1.91 1.49
C CYS A 48 -2.48 -0.69 2.23
N TYR A 49 -1.88 -0.41 3.38
CA TYR A 49 -2.26 0.69 4.26
C TYR A 49 -1.00 1.49 4.59
N ALA A 50 -1.14 2.81 4.58
CA ALA A 50 -0.21 3.73 5.21
C ALA A 50 -0.94 4.45 6.34
N GLU A 51 -0.40 4.41 7.56
CA GLU A 51 -0.97 5.12 8.70
C GLU A 51 -0.52 6.59 8.73
N LEU A 52 -1.47 7.50 9.00
CA LEU A 52 -1.21 8.89 9.35
C LEU A 52 -2.11 9.27 10.53
N ASP A 53 -1.50 9.71 11.63
CA ASP A 53 -2.20 10.12 12.86
C ASP A 53 -3.20 9.06 13.38
N GLY A 54 -2.80 7.78 13.39
CA GLY A 54 -3.65 6.67 13.83
C GLY A 54 -4.76 6.29 12.83
N THR A 55 -4.82 6.93 11.66
CA THR A 55 -5.81 6.64 10.62
C THR A 55 -5.15 5.86 9.47
N PRO A 56 -5.58 4.63 9.18
CA PRO A 56 -5.07 3.87 8.04
C PRO A 56 -5.68 4.36 6.73
N TRP A 57 -4.84 4.62 5.74
CA TRP A 57 -5.24 5.01 4.39
C TRP A 57 -4.88 3.93 3.39
N SER A 58 -5.90 3.35 2.76
CA SER A 58 -5.69 2.20 1.87
C SER A 58 -5.43 2.56 0.41
N LEU A 59 -4.64 1.71 -0.23
CA LEU A 59 -4.49 1.56 -1.67
C LEU A 59 -4.56 0.06 -2.02
N ASP A 60 -4.98 -0.28 -3.23
CA ASP A 60 -4.79 -1.62 -3.77
C ASP A 60 -3.29 -1.88 -4.08
N PRO A 61 -2.81 -3.13 -4.16
CA PRO A 61 -1.39 -3.44 -4.37
C PRO A 61 -0.80 -2.80 -5.63
N GLU A 62 -1.57 -2.74 -6.74
CA GLU A 62 -1.14 -2.05 -7.97
C GLU A 62 -0.94 -0.55 -7.75
N GLN A 63 -1.81 0.09 -6.97
CA GLN A 63 -1.65 1.50 -6.62
C GLN A 63 -0.46 1.70 -5.66
N ALA A 64 -0.24 0.76 -4.73
CA ALA A 64 0.89 0.79 -3.79
C ALA A 64 2.24 0.75 -4.52
N GLN A 65 2.41 -0.15 -5.49
CA GLN A 65 3.64 -0.22 -6.30
C GLN A 65 3.85 1.04 -7.16
N ASN A 66 2.78 1.66 -7.67
CA ASN A 66 2.87 2.91 -8.43
C ASN A 66 3.26 4.08 -7.51
N ALA A 67 2.68 4.17 -6.31
CA ALA A 67 3.08 5.14 -5.31
C ALA A 67 4.54 4.96 -4.89
N ALA A 68 5.01 3.71 -4.73
CA ALA A 68 6.39 3.39 -4.43
C ALA A 68 7.35 3.85 -5.54
N LEU A 69 6.97 3.67 -6.81
CA LEU A 69 7.72 4.22 -7.95
C LEU A 69 7.80 5.75 -7.89
N PHE A 70 6.69 6.44 -7.59
CA PHE A 70 6.69 7.90 -7.48
C PHE A 70 7.63 8.39 -6.39
N ALA A 71 7.66 7.70 -5.24
CA ALA A 71 8.54 8.03 -4.13
C ALA A 71 10.01 7.74 -4.44
N ALA A 72 10.30 6.59 -5.05
CA ALA A 72 11.65 6.21 -5.47
C ALA A 72 12.22 7.23 -6.48
N MET A 73 11.46 7.57 -7.52
CA MET A 73 11.86 8.57 -8.50
C MET A 73 12.00 9.98 -7.91
N ALA A 74 11.19 10.34 -6.92
CA ALA A 74 11.36 11.61 -6.20
C ALA A 74 12.68 11.62 -5.41
N ALA A 75 13.01 10.53 -4.71
CA ALA A 75 14.25 10.39 -3.95
C ALA A 75 15.48 10.50 -4.85
N GLU A 76 15.49 9.81 -5.99
CA GLU A 76 16.57 9.86 -7.00
C GLU A 76 16.76 11.27 -7.60
N ARG A 77 15.70 12.08 -7.60
CA ARG A 77 15.74 13.48 -8.06
C ARG A 77 16.00 14.49 -6.94
N GLY A 78 16.19 14.03 -5.70
CA GLY A 78 16.33 14.89 -4.52
C GLY A 78 15.07 15.72 -4.21
N LEU A 79 13.90 15.26 -4.63
CA LEU A 79 12.62 15.94 -4.43
C LEU A 79 12.03 15.61 -3.03
N PRO A 80 11.35 16.58 -2.39
CA PRO A 80 10.78 16.37 -1.06
C PRO A 80 9.54 15.47 -1.09
N ALA A 81 9.15 14.94 0.08
CA ALA A 81 7.89 14.19 0.26
C ALA A 81 6.64 14.94 -0.23
N ARG A 82 6.71 16.27 -0.29
CA ARG A 82 5.68 17.13 -0.88
C ARG A 82 5.45 16.83 -2.37
N ALA A 83 6.51 16.57 -3.15
CA ALA A 83 6.40 16.19 -4.55
C ALA A 83 5.69 14.84 -4.70
N VAL A 84 6.00 13.87 -3.83
CA VAL A 84 5.34 12.55 -3.79
C VAL A 84 3.85 12.70 -3.46
N THR A 85 3.50 13.54 -2.48
CA THR A 85 2.11 13.84 -2.14
C THR A 85 1.36 14.38 -3.36
N ILE A 86 1.96 15.33 -4.09
CA ILE A 86 1.33 15.94 -5.26
C ILE A 86 1.17 14.92 -6.40
N ALA A 87 2.19 14.09 -6.66
CA ALA A 87 2.12 13.02 -7.66
C ALA A 87 1.03 11.98 -7.34
N ILE A 88 0.96 11.50 -6.09
CA ILE A 88 -0.05 10.54 -5.64
C ILE A 88 -1.47 11.11 -5.77
N ALA A 89 -1.69 12.35 -5.29
CA ALA A 89 -3.00 13.00 -5.40
C ALA A 89 -3.40 13.23 -6.86
N THR A 90 -2.44 13.60 -7.71
CA THR A 90 -2.68 13.78 -9.15
C THR A 90 -3.08 12.44 -9.79
N ALA A 91 -2.26 11.40 -9.68
CA ALA A 91 -2.56 10.11 -10.31
C ALA A 91 -3.86 9.48 -9.80
N LEU A 92 -4.19 9.63 -8.51
CA LEU A 92 -5.48 9.19 -7.96
C LEU A 92 -6.67 9.89 -8.62
N GLN A 93 -6.54 11.19 -8.90
CA GLN A 93 -7.59 11.95 -9.56
C GLN A 93 -7.69 11.61 -11.05
N GLU A 94 -6.56 11.44 -11.73
CA GLU A 94 -6.51 11.26 -13.18
C GLU A 94 -6.95 9.85 -13.60
N SER A 95 -6.38 8.80 -12.98
CA SER A 95 -6.62 7.42 -13.41
C SER A 95 -6.95 6.46 -12.26
N ARG A 96 -7.21 7.00 -11.05
CA ARG A 96 -7.17 6.21 -9.81
C ARG A 96 -5.82 5.53 -9.60
N MET A 97 -4.73 6.10 -10.12
CA MET A 97 -3.38 5.58 -10.06
C MET A 97 -3.23 4.17 -10.68
N ILE A 98 -4.00 3.91 -11.74
CA ILE A 98 -3.92 2.71 -12.56
C ILE A 98 -3.41 3.11 -13.94
N ASN A 99 -2.54 2.29 -14.54
CA ASN A 99 -1.94 2.61 -15.82
C ASN A 99 -2.87 2.19 -16.98
N ILE A 100 -3.83 3.04 -17.31
CA ILE A 100 -4.91 2.75 -18.27
C ILE A 100 -4.59 3.25 -19.67
N ASP A 101 -5.00 2.51 -20.71
CA ASP A 101 -4.79 2.83 -22.12
C ASP A 101 -5.95 3.62 -22.76
N TYR A 102 -6.84 4.17 -21.93
CA TYR A 102 -8.00 4.95 -22.32
C TYR A 102 -8.16 6.21 -21.45
N GLY A 103 -8.98 7.15 -21.93
CA GLY A 103 -9.19 8.43 -21.28
C GLY A 103 -10.03 9.40 -22.11
N ASP A 104 -10.12 10.66 -21.69
CA ASP A 104 -10.68 11.72 -22.53
C ASP A 104 -9.74 12.03 -23.71
N ARG A 105 -10.29 12.10 -24.93
CA ARG A 105 -9.53 12.30 -26.18
C ARG A 105 -8.45 11.22 -26.38
N ASP A 106 -7.19 11.60 -26.27
CA ASP A 106 -5.98 10.76 -26.41
C ASP A 106 -5.19 10.67 -25.09
N SER A 107 -5.83 10.99 -23.95
CA SER A 107 -5.22 10.80 -22.63
C SER A 107 -5.02 9.32 -22.31
N VAL A 108 -3.83 8.96 -21.82
CA VAL A 108 -3.49 7.61 -21.38
C VAL A 108 -2.55 7.66 -20.15
N GLY A 109 -2.37 6.51 -19.51
CA GLY A 109 -1.42 6.28 -18.43
C GLY A 109 -1.85 6.83 -17.07
N LEU A 110 -0.92 6.76 -16.11
CA LEU A 110 -1.10 7.09 -14.69
C LEU A 110 -1.56 8.53 -14.42
N PHE A 111 -1.14 9.47 -15.27
CA PHE A 111 -1.42 10.89 -15.14
C PHE A 111 -2.36 11.40 -16.25
N GLN A 112 -2.99 10.50 -17.02
CA GLN A 112 -3.86 10.86 -18.17
C GLN A 112 -3.24 11.90 -19.11
N GLN A 113 -1.94 11.75 -19.37
CA GLN A 113 -1.17 12.65 -20.22
C GLN A 113 -1.52 12.43 -21.70
N ARG A 114 -1.43 13.49 -22.50
CA ARG A 114 -1.87 13.49 -23.91
C ARG A 114 -0.69 13.56 -24.88
N PRO A 115 -0.51 12.59 -25.79
CA PRO A 115 0.47 12.69 -26.86
C PRO A 115 0.32 13.97 -27.70
N SER A 116 -0.91 14.35 -28.05
CA SER A 116 -1.19 15.57 -28.82
C SER A 116 -0.85 16.88 -28.10
N GLN A 117 -0.57 16.85 -26.80
CA GLN A 117 -0.08 18.01 -26.03
C GLN A 117 1.44 17.97 -25.78
N GLY A 118 2.16 17.03 -26.37
CA GLY A 118 3.62 16.95 -26.30
C GLY A 118 4.16 16.26 -25.03
N TRP A 119 3.32 15.47 -24.34
CA TRP A 119 3.77 14.71 -23.16
C TRP A 119 4.65 13.50 -23.51
N GLY A 120 4.53 12.96 -24.73
CA GLY A 120 5.28 11.80 -25.22
C GLY A 120 4.49 11.01 -26.27
N SER A 121 5.03 9.90 -26.79
CA SER A 121 4.23 8.92 -27.53
C SER A 121 3.30 8.14 -26.59
N VAL A 122 2.35 7.39 -27.15
CA VAL A 122 1.48 6.51 -26.33
C VAL A 122 2.34 5.48 -25.59
N GLU A 123 3.31 4.87 -26.26
CA GLU A 123 4.21 3.88 -25.67
C GLU A 123 5.04 4.49 -24.52
N GLU A 124 5.54 5.72 -24.69
CA GLU A 124 6.26 6.42 -23.64
C GLU A 124 5.35 6.76 -22.45
N ILE A 125 4.15 7.29 -22.69
CA ILE A 125 3.23 7.67 -21.59
C ILE A 125 2.73 6.44 -20.83
N MET A 126 2.55 5.31 -21.53
CA MET A 126 2.20 4.03 -20.91
C MET A 126 3.35 3.39 -20.12
N ASP A 127 4.58 3.91 -20.21
CA ASP A 127 5.65 3.57 -19.28
C ASP A 127 5.51 4.39 -17.99
N PRO A 128 5.24 3.75 -16.82
CA PRO A 128 5.16 4.43 -15.53
C PRO A 128 6.40 5.25 -15.17
N VAL A 129 7.60 4.78 -15.56
CA VAL A 129 8.85 5.49 -15.26
C VAL A 129 8.91 6.79 -16.07
N TYR A 130 8.62 6.71 -17.36
CA TYR A 130 8.61 7.90 -18.22
C TYR A 130 7.55 8.92 -17.79
N SER A 131 6.29 8.48 -17.63
CA SER A 131 5.17 9.39 -17.32
C SER A 131 5.34 10.07 -15.96
N THR A 132 5.84 9.35 -14.94
CA THR A 132 6.22 9.91 -13.63
C THR A 132 7.37 10.92 -13.77
N GLY A 133 8.39 10.57 -14.56
CA GLY A 133 9.50 11.47 -14.83
C GLY A 133 9.05 12.78 -15.47
N LYS A 134 8.20 12.69 -16.50
CA LYS A 134 7.59 13.85 -17.17
C LYS A 134 6.72 14.69 -16.24
N PHE A 135 5.95 14.05 -15.36
CA PHE A 135 5.17 14.76 -14.36
C PHE A 135 6.08 15.61 -13.45
N TYR A 136 7.15 15.02 -12.93
CA TYR A 136 8.11 15.75 -12.10
C TYR A 136 8.85 16.84 -12.88
N ASP A 137 9.18 16.63 -14.16
CA ASP A 137 9.76 17.68 -15.03
C ASP A 137 8.83 18.89 -15.18
N GLY A 138 7.51 18.67 -15.14
CA GLY A 138 6.50 19.72 -15.09
C GLY A 138 6.41 20.38 -13.72
N LEU A 139 6.34 19.57 -12.65
CA LEU A 139 6.17 20.05 -11.28
C LEU A 139 7.29 20.98 -10.83
N VAL A 140 8.55 20.65 -11.14
CA VAL A 140 9.71 21.48 -10.73
C VAL A 140 9.76 22.84 -11.43
N LYS A 141 8.97 23.06 -12.49
CA LYS A 141 8.82 24.36 -13.17
C LYS A 141 7.72 25.22 -12.56
N VAL A 142 6.96 24.70 -11.61
CA VAL A 142 5.95 25.46 -10.88
C VAL A 142 6.62 26.16 -9.71
N ASP A 143 6.74 27.49 -9.83
CA ASP A 143 7.37 28.32 -8.81
C ASP A 143 6.71 28.13 -7.44
N GLY A 144 7.52 27.78 -6.42
CA GLY A 144 7.04 27.61 -5.05
C GLY A 144 6.06 26.46 -4.84
N TYR A 145 6.01 25.45 -5.72
CA TYR A 145 5.04 24.34 -5.63
C TYR A 145 5.01 23.65 -4.26
N THR A 146 6.09 23.69 -3.50
CA THR A 146 6.19 23.11 -2.16
C THR A 146 5.24 23.77 -1.17
N ASP A 147 4.97 25.06 -1.34
CA ASP A 147 4.15 25.88 -0.44
C ASP A 147 2.70 26.06 -0.93
N LEU A 148 2.43 25.71 -2.20
CA LEU A 148 1.08 25.72 -2.77
C LEU A 148 0.22 24.61 -2.17
N GLU A 149 -1.10 24.80 -2.14
CA GLU A 149 -2.05 23.71 -1.92
C GLU A 149 -1.83 22.59 -2.95
N VAL A 150 -2.06 21.32 -2.56
CA VAL A 150 -1.81 20.17 -3.45
C VAL A 150 -2.56 20.31 -4.75
N THR A 151 -3.82 20.75 -4.67
CA THR A 151 -4.68 20.93 -5.84
C THR A 151 -4.17 22.02 -6.77
N VAL A 152 -3.61 23.09 -6.22
CA VAL A 152 -3.04 24.20 -7.01
C VAL A 152 -1.77 23.76 -7.73
N ALA A 153 -0.86 23.05 -7.04
CA ALA A 153 0.36 22.52 -7.66
C ALA A 153 0.04 21.47 -8.74
N ALA A 154 -0.85 20.51 -8.44
CA ALA A 154 -1.28 19.49 -9.39
C ALA A 154 -1.92 20.12 -10.64
N GLN A 155 -2.84 21.06 -10.42
CA GLN A 155 -3.52 21.76 -11.51
C GLN A 155 -2.56 22.62 -12.35
N ALA A 156 -1.53 23.23 -11.75
CA ALA A 156 -0.53 24.00 -12.49
C ALA A 156 0.24 23.13 -13.50
N VAL A 157 0.45 21.85 -13.16
CA VAL A 157 1.08 20.85 -14.05
C VAL A 157 0.08 20.35 -15.09
N GLN A 158 -1.09 19.85 -14.65
CA GLN A 158 -2.03 19.11 -15.50
C GLN A 158 -2.96 19.99 -16.33
N ARG A 159 -3.31 21.17 -15.82
CA ARG A 159 -4.26 22.11 -16.45
C ARG A 159 -5.60 21.45 -16.82
N SER A 160 -6.17 20.68 -15.88
CA SER A 160 -7.45 19.98 -16.07
C SER A 160 -8.66 20.91 -16.08
N GLY A 161 -9.84 20.39 -16.43
CA GLY A 161 -11.11 21.10 -16.32
C GLY A 161 -11.71 21.18 -14.91
N PHE A 162 -11.11 20.52 -13.92
CA PHE A 162 -11.64 20.39 -12.54
C PHE A 162 -10.56 20.68 -11.50
N PRO A 163 -10.16 21.95 -11.33
CA PRO A 163 -8.96 22.32 -10.58
C PRO A 163 -8.98 21.91 -9.10
N ASP A 164 -10.15 21.82 -8.48
CA ASP A 164 -10.31 21.50 -7.05
C ASP A 164 -10.41 19.99 -6.77
N ALA A 165 -10.52 19.16 -7.80
CA ALA A 165 -10.79 17.74 -7.65
C ALA A 165 -9.63 16.95 -7.03
N TYR A 166 -8.41 17.48 -7.06
CA TYR A 166 -7.24 16.82 -6.45
C TYR A 166 -7.26 16.92 -4.92
N ALA A 167 -7.87 17.98 -4.35
CA ALA A 167 -7.86 18.25 -2.91
C ALA A 167 -8.44 17.08 -2.08
N GLN A 168 -9.43 16.36 -2.62
CA GLN A 168 -10.05 15.21 -1.93
C GLN A 168 -9.07 14.05 -1.66
N HIS A 169 -7.97 13.97 -2.43
CA HIS A 169 -6.98 12.90 -2.30
C HIS A 169 -5.80 13.29 -1.40
N GLU A 170 -5.74 14.53 -0.92
CA GLU A 170 -4.56 15.08 -0.26
C GLU A 170 -4.16 14.30 1.00
N THR A 171 -5.10 14.00 1.91
CA THR A 171 -4.76 13.31 3.16
C THR A 171 -4.25 11.90 2.92
N ARG A 172 -4.91 11.15 2.01
CA ARG A 172 -4.43 9.84 1.57
C ARG A 172 -3.04 9.94 0.96
N ALA A 173 -2.82 10.94 0.10
CA ALA A 173 -1.54 11.14 -0.56
C ALA A 173 -0.41 11.48 0.43
N ARG A 174 -0.70 12.29 1.46
CA ARG A 174 0.24 12.61 2.53
C ARG A 174 0.62 11.40 3.35
N ALA A 175 -0.34 10.54 3.72
CA ALA A 175 -0.07 9.32 4.48
C ALA A 175 0.92 8.41 3.73
N TRP A 176 0.63 8.16 2.45
CA TRP A 176 1.49 7.34 1.59
C TRP A 176 2.86 7.96 1.32
N ALA A 177 2.91 9.27 1.04
CA ALA A 177 4.17 9.98 0.87
C ALA A 177 5.02 9.95 2.15
N SER A 178 4.41 10.10 3.33
CA SER A 178 5.11 10.06 4.62
C SER A 178 5.80 8.71 4.85
N ALA A 179 5.07 7.62 4.63
CA ALA A 179 5.61 6.28 4.80
C ALA A 179 6.70 5.95 3.75
N LEU A 180 6.40 6.17 2.47
CA LEU A 180 7.31 5.85 1.36
C LEU A 180 8.57 6.73 1.29
N THR A 181 8.59 7.88 1.96
CA THR A 181 9.79 8.72 2.10
C THR A 181 10.48 8.58 3.46
N GLY A 182 10.04 7.60 4.27
CA GLY A 182 10.65 7.27 5.56
C GLY A 182 10.45 8.31 6.65
N GLN A 183 9.50 9.22 6.50
CA GLN A 183 9.11 10.18 7.54
C GLN A 183 8.33 9.49 8.67
N SER A 184 7.61 8.43 8.32
CA SER A 184 6.89 7.56 9.25
C SER A 184 7.38 6.12 9.05
N PRO A 185 8.44 5.68 9.74
CA PRO A 185 8.95 4.32 9.60
C PRO A 185 7.88 3.31 10.05
N GLU A 186 7.85 2.16 9.37
CA GLU A 186 7.00 1.00 9.73
C GLU A 186 5.48 1.25 9.69
N THR A 187 5.03 2.37 9.12
CA THR A 187 3.59 2.65 8.98
C THR A 187 2.97 2.14 7.68
N LEU A 188 3.80 1.67 6.72
CA LEU A 188 3.33 1.01 5.52
C LEU A 188 3.25 -0.50 5.76
N THR A 189 2.07 -1.07 5.55
CA THR A 189 1.85 -2.51 5.56
C THR A 189 0.97 -2.96 4.39
N CYS A 190 1.05 -4.23 4.01
CA CYS A 190 0.14 -4.85 3.07
C CYS A 190 -0.47 -6.14 3.64
N GLU A 191 -1.77 -6.30 3.49
CA GLU A 191 -2.51 -7.54 3.70
C GLU A 191 -2.70 -8.18 2.33
N LEU A 192 -1.89 -9.18 2.02
CA LEU A 192 -1.85 -9.83 0.71
C LEU A 192 -2.31 -11.28 0.83
N ARG A 193 -2.66 -11.89 -0.32
CA ARG A 193 -2.80 -13.35 -0.42
C ARG A 193 -1.50 -14.04 -0.01
N ASP A 194 -1.54 -15.36 0.12
CA ASP A 194 -0.33 -16.16 0.12
C ASP A 194 0.48 -15.90 -1.15
N ALA A 195 1.81 -15.91 -1.01
CA ALA A 195 2.69 -15.74 -2.15
C ALA A 195 2.56 -16.96 -3.08
N LEU A 196 2.60 -16.69 -4.40
CA LEU A 196 2.64 -17.75 -5.38
C LEU A 196 4.06 -18.34 -5.44
N PRO A 197 4.18 -19.65 -5.70
CA PRO A 197 5.49 -20.25 -5.90
C PRO A 197 6.25 -19.60 -7.06
N GLY A 198 7.57 -19.52 -6.95
CA GLY A 198 8.43 -18.97 -8.00
C GLY A 198 8.69 -17.47 -7.88
N GLY A 199 8.81 -16.94 -6.66
CA GLY A 199 9.48 -15.65 -6.45
C GLY A 199 10.85 -15.64 -7.13
N ASP A 200 11.30 -14.48 -7.59
CA ASP A 200 12.53 -14.38 -8.39
C ASP A 200 13.42 -13.27 -7.85
N VAL A 201 14.52 -13.67 -7.21
CA VAL A 201 15.53 -12.77 -6.65
C VAL A 201 16.12 -11.87 -7.73
N ALA A 202 16.37 -12.39 -8.93
CA ALA A 202 16.93 -11.61 -10.02
C ALA A 202 15.93 -10.58 -10.54
N ARG A 203 14.64 -10.94 -10.62
CA ARG A 203 13.57 -9.99 -10.96
C ARG A 203 13.43 -8.88 -9.92
N LEU A 204 13.43 -9.23 -8.63
CA LEU A 204 13.36 -8.24 -7.55
C LEU A 204 14.58 -7.32 -7.55
N ALA A 205 15.78 -7.87 -7.77
CA ALA A 205 17.00 -7.06 -7.88
C ALA A 205 16.95 -6.11 -9.09
N ALA A 206 16.55 -6.60 -10.27
CA ALA A 206 16.39 -5.76 -11.46
C ALA A 206 15.33 -4.67 -11.27
N ARG A 207 14.26 -4.98 -10.53
CA ARG A 207 13.24 -4.01 -10.12
C ARG A 207 13.82 -2.95 -9.18
N ALA A 208 14.62 -3.35 -8.20
CA ALA A 208 15.32 -2.41 -7.31
C ALA A 208 16.29 -1.52 -8.09
N ASP A 209 17.11 -2.08 -8.98
CA ASP A 209 18.06 -1.32 -9.82
C ASP A 209 17.35 -0.28 -10.71
N ARG A 210 16.15 -0.62 -11.21
CA ARG A 210 15.35 0.29 -12.04
C ARG A 210 14.76 1.45 -11.24
N ASP A 211 14.17 1.15 -10.08
CA ASP A 211 13.44 2.15 -9.28
C ASP A 211 14.39 2.99 -8.40
N LEU A 212 15.47 2.37 -7.91
CA LEU A 212 16.38 2.90 -6.89
C LEU A 212 17.86 2.77 -7.33
N PRO A 213 18.26 3.31 -8.49
CA PRO A 213 19.62 3.16 -9.03
C PRO A 213 20.73 3.72 -8.12
N SER A 214 20.42 4.60 -7.17
CA SER A 214 21.39 5.12 -6.20
C SER A 214 21.51 4.26 -4.93
N ALA A 215 20.62 3.29 -4.72
CA ALA A 215 20.73 2.34 -3.62
C ALA A 215 21.80 1.27 -3.91
N GLU A 216 22.40 0.72 -2.86
CA GLU A 216 23.27 -0.44 -3.01
C GLU A 216 22.41 -1.71 -2.97
N VAL A 217 22.44 -2.48 -4.06
CA VAL A 217 21.67 -3.72 -4.22
C VAL A 217 22.61 -4.91 -4.23
N SER A 218 22.31 -5.92 -3.43
CA SER A 218 23.02 -7.21 -3.43
C SER A 218 22.06 -8.37 -3.26
N THR A 219 22.45 -9.57 -3.70
CA THR A 219 21.58 -10.76 -3.71
C THR A 219 22.20 -11.93 -2.96
N ASP A 220 21.36 -12.72 -2.29
CA ASP A 220 21.71 -14.01 -1.71
C ASP A 220 20.73 -15.07 -2.25
N ALA A 221 21.19 -15.83 -3.24
CA ALA A 221 20.38 -16.87 -3.87
C ALA A 221 20.04 -18.03 -2.91
N ALA A 222 20.91 -18.32 -1.93
CA ALA A 222 20.69 -19.41 -0.98
C ALA A 222 19.59 -19.04 0.03
N ARG A 223 19.53 -17.77 0.43
CA ARG A 223 18.46 -17.22 1.28
C ARG A 223 17.26 -16.70 0.52
N ARG A 224 17.32 -16.69 -0.82
CA ARG A 224 16.30 -16.10 -1.71
C ARG A 224 15.99 -14.65 -1.34
N SER A 225 17.02 -13.85 -1.10
CA SER A 225 16.87 -12.48 -0.64
C SER A 225 17.63 -11.46 -1.46
N VAL A 226 17.12 -10.23 -1.43
CA VAL A 226 17.77 -9.01 -1.93
C VAL A 226 18.02 -8.11 -0.74
N SER A 227 19.24 -7.58 -0.63
CA SER A 227 19.62 -6.61 0.39
C SER A 227 19.73 -5.22 -0.23
N LEU A 228 19.08 -4.24 0.40
CA LEU A 228 19.06 -2.83 -0.02
C LEU A 228 19.73 -1.98 1.06
N ALA A 229 20.80 -1.29 0.71
CA ALA A 229 21.43 -0.28 1.57
C ALA A 229 21.26 1.12 0.98
N PRO A 230 21.29 2.19 1.80
CA PRO A 230 21.04 3.54 1.32
C PRO A 230 21.92 4.02 0.16
N GLY A 231 23.16 3.55 0.04
CA GLY A 231 24.07 3.95 -1.03
C GLY A 231 24.16 5.48 -1.19
N GLY A 232 24.05 5.94 -2.43
CA GLY A 232 24.02 7.36 -2.81
C GLY A 232 22.75 8.12 -2.42
N LEU A 233 21.68 7.44 -1.98
CA LEU A 233 20.45 8.11 -1.54
C LEU A 233 20.61 8.81 -0.18
N ALA A 234 21.49 8.29 0.68
CA ALA A 234 21.77 8.90 1.99
C ALA A 234 22.84 10.00 1.87
N THR A 235 22.44 11.17 1.38
CA THR A 235 23.27 12.37 1.46
C THR A 235 22.92 13.15 2.74
N GLY A 236 23.85 13.23 3.70
CA GLY A 236 23.65 14.00 4.94
C GLY A 236 24.06 13.29 6.23
N ASP A 237 23.40 13.63 7.33
CA ASP A 237 23.68 13.08 8.66
C ASP A 237 23.02 11.70 8.91
N GLY A 238 23.24 11.12 10.08
CA GLY A 238 22.68 9.80 10.44
C GLY A 238 21.14 9.73 10.43
N SER A 239 20.44 10.88 10.58
CA SER A 239 18.97 10.91 10.51
C SER A 239 18.49 10.72 9.07
N ALA A 240 19.24 11.23 8.08
CA ALA A 240 18.95 11.04 6.67
C ALA A 240 19.10 9.55 6.29
N ALA A 241 20.16 8.90 6.75
CA ALA A 241 20.36 7.47 6.52
C ALA A 241 19.21 6.63 7.10
N SER A 242 18.76 6.93 8.33
CA SER A 242 17.61 6.24 8.94
C SER A 242 16.32 6.41 8.13
N ARG A 243 16.03 7.62 7.64
CA ARG A 243 14.85 7.87 6.80
C ARG A 243 14.93 7.11 5.47
N VAL A 244 16.10 7.10 4.82
CA VAL A 244 16.29 6.35 3.57
C VAL A 244 16.07 4.86 3.78
N ARG A 245 16.57 4.28 4.87
CA ARG A 245 16.31 2.86 5.18
C ARG A 245 14.84 2.56 5.38
N ALA A 246 14.12 3.41 6.10
CA ALA A 246 12.68 3.28 6.28
C ALA A 246 11.92 3.41 4.93
N ALA A 247 12.37 4.29 4.04
CA ALA A 247 11.83 4.41 2.69
C ALA A 247 12.08 3.15 1.85
N LEU A 248 13.29 2.58 1.89
CA LEU A 248 13.63 1.32 1.20
C LEU A 248 12.79 0.15 1.69
N ALA A 249 12.59 0.03 3.00
CA ALA A 249 11.71 -0.99 3.59
C ALA A 249 10.25 -0.80 3.15
N SER A 250 9.76 0.44 3.16
CA SER A 250 8.39 0.76 2.71
C SER A 250 8.20 0.49 1.22
N TRP A 251 9.19 0.79 0.38
CA TRP A 251 9.19 0.42 -1.04
C TRP A 251 9.09 -1.10 -1.21
N ALA A 252 9.88 -1.87 -0.45
CA ALA A 252 9.88 -3.33 -0.54
C ALA A 252 8.54 -3.96 -0.16
N VAL A 253 7.87 -3.42 0.88
CA VAL A 253 6.51 -3.85 1.25
C VAL A 253 5.49 -3.44 0.17
N ALA A 254 5.59 -2.24 -0.38
CA ALA A 254 4.65 -1.76 -1.40
C ALA A 254 4.72 -2.52 -2.73
N VAL A 255 5.88 -3.10 -3.09
CA VAL A 255 6.05 -3.96 -4.29
C VAL A 255 5.83 -5.44 -4.00
N ALA A 256 5.44 -5.80 -2.77
CA ALA A 256 5.45 -7.18 -2.31
C ALA A 256 4.51 -8.11 -3.07
N ASP A 257 3.37 -7.61 -3.57
CA ASP A 257 2.43 -8.45 -4.33
C ASP A 257 3.01 -8.91 -5.67
N GLU A 258 3.49 -7.97 -6.49
CA GLU A 258 4.05 -8.26 -7.81
C GLU A 258 5.33 -9.10 -7.72
N GLN A 259 6.19 -8.79 -6.75
CA GLN A 259 7.51 -9.42 -6.59
C GLN A 259 7.48 -10.70 -5.75
N GLN A 260 6.31 -11.14 -5.27
CA GLN A 260 6.15 -12.31 -4.40
C GLN A 260 7.04 -12.23 -3.14
N VAL A 261 7.13 -11.06 -2.51
CA VAL A 261 7.87 -10.86 -1.26
C VAL A 261 7.11 -11.52 -0.11
N GLU A 262 7.81 -12.32 0.68
CA GLU A 262 7.29 -12.96 1.90
C GLU A 262 7.64 -12.15 3.15
N SER A 263 8.82 -11.52 3.19
CA SER A 263 9.23 -10.73 4.34
C SER A 263 10.16 -9.58 3.97
N VAL A 264 10.09 -8.52 4.78
CA VAL A 264 10.98 -7.35 4.73
C VAL A 264 11.50 -7.11 6.14
N SER A 265 12.81 -7.10 6.33
CA SER A 265 13.45 -6.89 7.63
C SER A 265 14.31 -5.64 7.63
N LEU A 266 14.21 -4.83 8.68
CA LEU A 266 15.02 -3.64 8.92
C LEU A 266 15.21 -3.42 10.43
N ASP A 267 16.45 -3.23 10.88
CA ASP A 267 16.81 -2.79 12.24
C ASP A 267 16.08 -3.57 13.37
N GLY A 268 15.91 -4.89 13.19
CA GLY A 268 15.29 -5.80 14.18
C GLY A 268 13.77 -5.85 14.15
N ARG A 269 13.14 -5.21 13.15
CA ARG A 269 11.71 -5.32 12.82
C ARG A 269 11.54 -6.07 11.51
N THR A 270 10.49 -6.87 11.42
CA THR A 270 10.18 -7.65 10.22
C THR A 270 8.70 -7.52 9.88
N TRP A 271 8.41 -7.08 8.66
CA TRP A 271 7.10 -7.25 8.06
C TRP A 271 6.99 -8.66 7.49
N GLN A 272 5.91 -9.36 7.80
CA GLN A 272 5.63 -10.69 7.26
C GLN A 272 4.33 -10.68 6.45
N ARG A 273 4.36 -11.22 5.23
CA ARG A 273 3.20 -11.33 4.35
C ARG A 273 2.04 -12.09 5.00
N GLU A 274 2.34 -13.20 5.70
CA GLU A 274 1.33 -14.06 6.34
C GLU A 274 0.46 -13.29 7.34
N SER A 275 1.07 -12.40 8.14
CA SER A 275 0.36 -11.60 9.13
C SER A 275 -0.08 -10.23 8.60
N GLY A 276 0.55 -9.75 7.52
CA GLY A 276 0.39 -8.38 7.05
C GLY A 276 0.81 -7.35 8.10
N ALA A 277 1.77 -7.67 8.98
CA ALA A 277 2.15 -6.81 10.10
C ALA A 277 3.67 -6.77 10.32
N TRP A 278 4.13 -5.65 10.91
CA TRP A 278 5.49 -5.49 11.42
C TRP A 278 5.59 -6.03 12.84
N THR A 279 6.47 -6.99 13.07
CA THR A 279 6.76 -7.56 14.39
C THR A 279 8.23 -7.36 14.78
N ASP A 280 8.55 -7.55 16.05
CA ASP A 280 9.94 -7.68 16.48
C ASP A 280 10.50 -8.99 15.90
N THR A 281 11.71 -8.95 15.34
CA THR A 281 12.35 -10.18 14.85
C THR A 281 12.76 -11.04 16.04
N ASP A 282 12.06 -12.14 16.28
CA ASP A 282 12.37 -13.09 17.35
C ASP A 282 13.78 -13.71 17.17
N ALA A 283 14.42 -14.09 18.28
CA ALA A 283 15.78 -14.67 18.26
C ALA A 283 15.89 -15.94 17.40
N VAL A 284 14.79 -16.69 17.24
CA VAL A 284 14.72 -17.92 16.42
C VAL A 284 14.69 -17.59 14.92
N GLU A 285 14.13 -16.44 14.54
CA GLU A 285 14.13 -15.92 13.16
C GLU A 285 15.39 -15.10 12.84
N SER A 286 16.41 -15.09 13.71
CA SER A 286 17.66 -14.34 13.52
C SER A 286 18.39 -14.60 12.20
N ALA A 287 18.13 -15.72 11.52
CA ALA A 287 18.62 -15.99 10.16
C ALA A 287 18.06 -15.00 9.10
N LEU A 288 16.90 -14.40 9.37
CA LEU A 288 16.27 -13.33 8.58
C LEU A 288 16.80 -11.94 8.94
N ARG A 289 17.45 -11.76 10.11
CA ARG A 289 18.09 -10.49 10.46
C ARG A 289 19.26 -10.26 9.51
N GLY A 290 19.15 -9.21 8.71
CA GLY A 290 20.26 -8.65 7.95
C GLY A 290 21.29 -7.96 8.85
N PRO A 291 22.44 -7.57 8.30
CA PRO A 291 23.34 -6.64 8.98
C PRO A 291 22.62 -5.33 9.32
N ASP A 292 23.02 -4.69 10.42
CA ASP A 292 22.44 -3.41 10.86
C ASP A 292 22.49 -2.38 9.73
N GLY A 293 21.38 -1.66 9.57
CA GLY A 293 21.29 -0.62 8.55
C GLY A 293 21.13 -1.11 7.11
N VAL A 294 20.79 -2.38 6.90
CA VAL A 294 20.46 -2.95 5.58
C VAL A 294 19.04 -3.53 5.61
N VAL A 295 18.24 -3.19 4.61
CA VAL A 295 16.91 -3.79 4.42
C VAL A 295 17.10 -5.15 3.73
N VAL A 296 16.56 -6.22 4.31
CA VAL A 296 16.58 -7.55 3.69
C VAL A 296 15.18 -7.94 3.25
N VAL A 297 15.03 -8.23 1.96
CA VAL A 297 13.76 -8.58 1.32
C VAL A 297 13.84 -10.02 0.86
N THR A 298 12.96 -10.90 1.37
CA THR A 298 12.94 -12.33 1.04
C THR A 298 11.75 -12.63 0.13
N VAL A 299 11.98 -13.37 -0.95
CA VAL A 299 10.92 -13.76 -1.91
C VAL A 299 10.50 -15.22 -1.71
N ALA A 300 9.24 -15.49 -2.05
CA ALA A 300 8.62 -16.80 -1.94
C ALA A 300 9.35 -17.87 -2.72
N ARG A 301 9.29 -19.11 -2.23
CA ARG A 301 9.98 -20.26 -2.82
C ARG A 301 9.44 -20.67 -4.19
#